data_AF-A0A1F3V1K5-F1
#
_entry.id   AF-A0A1F3V1K5-F1
#
_cell.length_a   1.000
_cell.length_b   1.000
_cell.length_c   1.000
_cell.angle_alpha   90.00
_cell.angle_beta   90.00
_cell.angle_gamma   90.00
#
_symmetry.space_group_name_H-M   'P 1'
#
loop_
_entity.id
_entity.type
_entity.pdbx_description
1 polymer ?
#
loop_
_entity_poly.entity_id
_entity_poly.type
_entity_poly.pdbx_seq_one_letter_code
_entity_poly.pdbx_strand_id
1 'polypeptide(L)'
;MPHDMTKPTEPNTSQNTKSIISYLKEALELNEEITAVEQLSQFTESIGNKLIKLYDLKFPKKCNTCGRVYQTRNEYLKATNPIKGRTGTVFAKNSVQEYRNCICGSTLIVITEERRDTSSFGNARRALFDLCLEKLKSFSKKDESELKNIIRNIFRTVIEQSQQNQNGLEDIKYRDL
;
A
#
# COMPACT_ATOMS: atom_id res chain seq x y z
N MET A 1 45.68 -14.80 28.37
CA MET A 1 45.50 -14.10 27.08
C MET A 1 44.00 -13.96 26.86
N PRO A 2 43.43 -12.75 26.73
CA PRO A 2 42.01 -12.61 26.44
C PRO A 2 41.79 -12.80 24.93
N HIS A 3 40.91 -13.72 24.57
CA HIS A 3 40.43 -13.91 23.20
C HIS A 3 39.48 -12.77 22.85
N ASP A 4 39.86 -12.00 21.84
CA ASP A 4 39.06 -10.96 21.20
C ASP A 4 37.87 -11.61 20.46
N MET A 5 36.66 -11.34 20.95
CA MET A 5 35.42 -11.76 20.30
C MET A 5 35.00 -10.69 19.29
N THR A 6 35.48 -10.81 18.06
CA THR A 6 34.93 -10.06 16.93
C THR A 6 33.49 -10.53 16.69
N LYS A 7 32.53 -9.66 17.05
CA LYS A 7 31.12 -9.81 16.68
C LYS A 7 31.01 -9.87 15.14
N PRO A 8 30.21 -10.80 14.57
CA PRO A 8 29.83 -10.72 13.17
C PRO A 8 29.06 -9.42 12.95
N THR A 9 29.58 -8.57 12.06
CA THR A 9 28.88 -7.39 11.58
C THR A 9 27.69 -7.86 10.74
N GLU A 10 26.48 -7.59 11.21
CA GLU A 10 25.26 -7.85 10.43
C GLU A 10 25.33 -7.09 9.10
N PRO A 11 25.01 -7.73 7.96
CA PRO A 11 25.06 -7.07 6.67
C PRO A 11 24.02 -5.95 6.60
N ASN A 12 24.49 -4.75 6.27
CA ASN A 12 23.70 -3.52 6.14
C ASN A 12 22.64 -3.65 5.03
N THR A 13 21.44 -4.09 5.41
CA THR A 13 20.27 -4.33 4.52
C THR A 13 19.79 -3.08 3.79
N SER A 14 20.10 -1.88 4.32
CA SER A 14 19.67 -0.59 3.76
C SER A 14 20.48 -0.16 2.53
N GLN A 15 21.79 -0.46 2.50
CA GLN A 15 22.66 -0.14 1.36
C GLN A 15 22.40 -1.04 0.15
N ASN A 16 22.03 -2.30 0.37
CA ASN A 16 21.76 -3.26 -0.69
C ASN A 16 20.49 -2.90 -1.49
N THR A 17 19.47 -2.40 -0.80
CA THR A 17 18.17 -2.06 -1.42
C THR A 17 18.26 -0.82 -2.32
N LYS A 18 19.06 0.20 -1.93
CA LYS A 18 19.29 1.40 -2.77
C LYS A 18 20.02 1.07 -4.07
N SER A 19 21.00 0.17 -4.01
CA SER A 19 21.80 -0.26 -5.18
C SER A 19 20.94 -1.00 -6.22
N ILE A 20 20.11 -1.94 -5.76
CA ILE A 20 19.22 -2.72 -6.63
C ILE A 20 18.21 -1.83 -7.34
N ILE A 21 17.68 -0.81 -6.65
CA ILE A 21 16.69 0.07 -7.23
C ILE A 21 17.30 0.95 -8.31
N SER A 22 18.45 1.60 -8.07
CA SER A 22 19.15 2.39 -9.09
C SER A 22 19.37 1.56 -10.36
N TYR A 23 19.84 0.33 -10.17
CA TYR A 23 20.05 -0.62 -11.25
C TYR A 23 18.75 -0.95 -12.00
N LEU A 24 17.63 -1.16 -11.30
CA LEU A 24 16.33 -1.39 -11.93
C LEU A 24 15.76 -0.12 -12.60
N LYS A 25 16.01 1.09 -12.08
CA LYS A 25 15.58 2.35 -12.71
C LYS A 25 16.29 2.52 -14.06
N GLU A 26 17.61 2.31 -14.05
CA GLU A 26 18.47 2.45 -15.21
C GLU A 26 18.21 1.36 -16.26
N ALA A 27 18.12 0.09 -15.84
CA ALA A 27 17.87 -1.03 -16.74
C ALA A 27 16.49 -1.02 -17.39
N LEU A 28 15.52 -0.30 -16.81
CA LEU A 28 14.14 -0.22 -17.32
C LEU A 28 13.80 1.13 -17.95
N GLU A 29 14.76 2.07 -18.00
CA GLU A 29 14.57 3.42 -18.58
C GLU A 29 13.35 4.17 -18.01
N LEU A 30 13.08 4.02 -16.71
CA LEU A 30 11.92 4.62 -16.01
C LEU A 30 12.31 5.83 -15.14
N ASN A 31 13.41 6.51 -15.45
CA ASN A 31 13.96 7.56 -14.58
C ASN A 31 12.99 8.73 -14.39
N GLU A 32 12.44 9.26 -15.48
CA GLU A 32 11.49 10.38 -15.44
C GLU A 32 10.19 9.99 -14.72
N GLU A 33 9.67 8.78 -14.98
CA GLU A 33 8.48 8.29 -14.33
C GLU A 33 8.68 8.12 -12.83
N ILE A 34 9.85 7.65 -12.41
CA ILE A 34 10.12 7.47 -10.98
C ILE A 34 10.21 8.82 -10.27
N THR A 35 10.84 9.83 -10.87
CA THR A 35 10.81 11.20 -10.33
C THR A 35 9.38 11.74 -10.23
N ALA A 36 8.55 11.48 -11.24
CA ALA A 36 7.14 11.88 -11.21
C ALA A 36 6.35 11.15 -10.11
N VAL A 37 6.63 9.86 -9.84
CA VAL A 37 6.01 9.12 -8.73
C VAL A 37 6.39 9.75 -7.38
N GLU A 38 7.66 10.09 -7.18
CA GLU A 38 8.14 10.73 -5.95
C GLU A 38 7.39 12.04 -5.70
N GLN A 39 7.31 12.90 -6.71
CA GLN A 39 6.60 14.18 -6.60
C GLN A 39 5.10 14.00 -6.33
N LEU A 40 4.42 13.15 -7.10
CA LEU A 40 2.99 12.90 -6.92
C LEU A 40 2.68 12.31 -5.54
N SER A 41 3.57 11.46 -5.01
CA SER A 41 3.36 10.80 -3.72
C SER A 41 3.25 11.79 -2.55
N GLN A 42 3.90 12.94 -2.64
CA GLN A 42 3.85 14.00 -1.61
C GLN A 42 2.46 14.63 -1.50
N PHE A 43 1.68 14.62 -2.58
CA PHE A 43 0.37 15.27 -2.65
C PHE A 43 -0.81 14.30 -2.60
N THR A 44 -0.55 12.98 -2.55
CA THR A 44 -1.59 11.96 -2.42
C THR A 44 -1.73 11.49 -0.98
N GLU A 45 -2.96 11.42 -0.47
CA GLU A 45 -3.21 10.77 0.82
C GLU A 45 -2.79 9.29 0.75
N SER A 46 -2.13 8.81 1.81
CA SER A 46 -1.81 7.39 1.90
C SER A 46 -3.10 6.56 1.95
N ILE A 47 -3.15 5.48 1.15
CA ILE A 47 -4.32 4.60 1.14
C ILE A 47 -4.60 4.01 2.54
N GLY A 48 -3.55 3.80 3.35
CA GLY A 48 -3.68 3.34 4.73
C GLY A 48 -4.47 4.33 5.59
N ASN A 49 -4.07 5.61 5.60
CA ASN A 49 -4.74 6.64 6.40
C ASN A 49 -6.17 6.88 5.93
N LYS A 50 -6.39 6.88 4.60
CA LYS A 50 -7.73 7.00 4.03
C LYS A 50 -8.62 5.84 4.47
N LEU A 51 -8.12 4.60 4.42
CA LEU A 51 -8.87 3.42 4.85
C LEU A 51 -9.17 3.42 6.35
N ILE A 52 -8.26 3.91 7.20
CA ILE A 52 -8.53 4.07 8.63
C ILE A 52 -9.72 5.02 8.82
N LYS A 53 -9.67 6.23 8.25
CA LYS A 53 -10.77 7.21 8.34
C LYS A 53 -12.11 6.67 7.85
N LEU A 54 -12.11 5.97 6.71
CA LEU A 54 -13.34 5.44 6.10
C LEU A 54 -14.02 4.35 6.93
N TYR A 55 -13.24 3.55 7.64
CA TYR A 55 -13.76 2.39 8.36
C TYR A 55 -13.91 2.63 9.86
N ASP A 56 -13.16 3.53 10.49
CA ASP A 56 -13.28 3.80 11.93
C ASP A 56 -14.71 4.18 12.33
N LEU A 57 -15.40 4.96 11.50
CA LEU A 57 -16.80 5.34 11.72
C LEU A 57 -17.82 4.21 11.44
N LYS A 58 -17.37 3.03 10.99
CA LYS A 58 -18.23 1.87 10.67
C LYS A 58 -18.21 0.80 11.75
N PHE A 59 -17.38 0.97 12.78
CA PHE A 59 -17.30 0.08 13.92
C PHE A 59 -17.66 0.83 15.22
N PRO A 60 -18.26 0.16 16.22
CA PRO A 60 -18.49 -1.28 16.30
C PRO A 60 -19.58 -1.80 15.35
N LYS A 61 -19.35 -2.97 14.75
CA LYS A 61 -20.32 -3.66 13.89
C LYS A 61 -20.94 -4.82 14.65
N LYS A 62 -22.27 -4.84 14.75
CA LYS A 62 -23.01 -5.94 15.38
C LYS A 62 -23.64 -6.86 14.33
N CYS A 63 -23.55 -8.17 14.55
CA CYS A 63 -24.32 -9.16 13.81
C CYS A 63 -25.77 -9.18 14.33
N ASN A 64 -26.73 -8.92 13.45
CA ASN A 64 -28.15 -8.90 13.82
C ASN A 64 -28.70 -10.30 14.15
N THR A 65 -28.04 -11.37 13.69
CA THR A 65 -28.48 -12.76 13.90
C THR A 65 -27.99 -13.33 15.23
N CYS A 66 -26.68 -13.26 15.52
CA CYS A 66 -26.10 -13.87 16.73
C CYS A 66 -25.68 -12.85 17.80
N GLY A 67 -25.85 -11.56 17.53
CA GLY A 67 -25.52 -10.48 18.48
C GLY A 67 -24.03 -10.17 18.64
N ARG A 68 -23.12 -10.95 18.03
CA ARG A 68 -21.66 -10.70 18.12
C ARG A 68 -21.31 -9.29 17.66
N VAL A 69 -20.45 -8.62 18.41
CA VAL A 69 -19.95 -7.27 18.12
C VAL A 69 -18.48 -7.35 17.73
N TYR A 70 -18.12 -6.65 16.65
CA TYR A 70 -16.75 -6.47 16.19
C TYR A 70 -16.36 -5.01 16.44
N GLN A 71 -15.39 -4.75 17.31
CA GLN A 71 -15.03 -3.42 17.77
C GLN A 71 -14.20 -2.64 16.74
N THR A 72 -13.42 -3.35 15.93
CA THR A 72 -12.57 -2.74 14.91
C THR A 72 -12.70 -3.46 13.58
N ARG A 73 -12.28 -2.79 12.50
CA ARG A 73 -12.19 -3.44 11.18
C ARG A 73 -11.29 -4.66 11.18
N ASN A 74 -10.16 -4.59 11.87
CA ASN A 74 -9.20 -5.70 11.94
C ASN A 74 -9.82 -6.92 12.63
N GLU A 75 -10.54 -6.72 13.74
CA GLU A 75 -11.28 -7.77 14.40
C GLU A 75 -12.35 -8.37 13.48
N TYR A 76 -13.13 -7.52 12.81
CA TYR A 76 -14.12 -7.94 11.83
C TYR A 76 -13.51 -8.82 10.73
N LEU A 77 -12.39 -8.40 10.12
CA LEU A 77 -11.73 -9.17 9.06
C LEU A 77 -11.21 -10.53 9.54
N LYS A 78 -10.65 -10.59 10.75
CA LYS A 78 -10.11 -11.83 11.35
C LYS A 78 -11.20 -12.79 11.81
N ALA A 79 -12.31 -12.28 12.34
CA ALA A 79 -13.37 -13.06 12.97
C ALA A 79 -14.60 -13.28 12.06
N THR A 80 -14.45 -13.05 10.75
CA THR A 80 -15.48 -13.33 9.74
C THR A 80 -14.87 -14.02 8.52
N ASN A 81 -15.69 -14.74 7.77
CA ASN A 81 -15.29 -15.47 6.58
C ASN A 81 -15.57 -14.66 5.30
N PRO A 82 -14.72 -14.76 4.27
CA PRO A 82 -15.05 -14.21 2.96
C PRO A 82 -16.27 -14.93 2.36
N ILE A 83 -17.00 -14.24 1.48
CA ILE A 83 -18.05 -14.89 0.68
C ILE A 83 -17.40 -15.79 -0.37
N LYS A 84 -17.78 -17.06 -0.42
CA LYS A 84 -17.28 -18.02 -1.41
C LYS A 84 -17.75 -17.64 -2.83
N GLY A 85 -16.85 -17.73 -3.80
CA GLY A 85 -17.18 -17.57 -5.23
C GLY A 85 -17.50 -16.15 -5.69
N ARG A 86 -17.29 -15.12 -4.86
CA ARG A 86 -17.49 -13.71 -5.23
C ARG A 86 -16.39 -12.82 -4.65
N THR A 87 -16.17 -11.67 -5.27
CA THR A 87 -15.38 -10.61 -4.65
C THR A 87 -16.15 -10.12 -3.42
N GLY A 88 -15.54 -10.18 -2.23
CA GLY A 88 -16.13 -9.67 -0.98
C GLY A 88 -16.30 -8.15 -0.95
N THR A 89 -16.16 -7.48 -2.09
CA THR A 89 -16.26 -6.04 -2.24
C THR A 89 -17.00 -5.73 -3.54
N VAL A 90 -18.02 -4.88 -3.47
CA VAL A 90 -18.81 -4.40 -4.61
C VAL A 90 -18.73 -2.87 -4.65
N PHE A 91 -18.52 -2.32 -5.84
CA PHE A 91 -18.55 -0.88 -6.08
C PHE A 91 -19.97 -0.46 -6.47
N ALA A 92 -20.53 0.49 -5.73
CA ALA A 92 -21.71 1.25 -6.11
C ALA A 92 -21.30 2.70 -6.39
N LYS A 93 -22.11 3.46 -7.14
CA LYS A 93 -21.77 4.76 -7.75
C LYS A 93 -20.77 5.63 -6.98
N ASN A 94 -20.98 5.83 -5.67
CA ASN A 94 -20.11 6.58 -4.77
C ASN A 94 -19.73 5.82 -3.48
N SER A 95 -19.88 4.50 -3.45
CA SER A 95 -19.66 3.70 -2.24
C SER A 95 -19.08 2.32 -2.51
N VAL A 96 -18.43 1.78 -1.50
CA VAL A 96 -17.85 0.44 -1.51
C VAL A 96 -18.58 -0.39 -0.46
N GLN A 97 -19.11 -1.53 -0.87
CA GLN A 97 -19.79 -2.47 0.02
C GLN A 97 -18.90 -3.69 0.23
N GLU A 98 -18.45 -3.90 1.46
CA GLU A 98 -17.66 -5.05 1.89
C GLU A 98 -18.57 -6.09 2.55
N TYR A 99 -18.63 -7.27 1.95
CA TYR A 99 -19.47 -8.38 2.40
C TYR A 99 -18.62 -9.49 2.99
N ARG A 100 -18.99 -9.94 4.20
CA ARG A 100 -18.37 -11.09 4.87
C ARG A 100 -19.41 -11.87 5.65
N ASN A 101 -19.15 -13.16 5.89
CA ASN A 101 -20.03 -14.00 6.69
C ASN A 101 -19.55 -14.03 8.14
N CYS A 102 -20.46 -13.72 9.06
CA CYS A 102 -20.28 -14.03 10.47
C CYS A 102 -20.03 -15.53 10.64
N ILE A 103 -19.37 -15.92 11.72
CA ILE A 103 -19.19 -17.34 12.08
C ILE A 103 -20.52 -18.07 12.30
N CYS A 104 -21.61 -17.35 12.59
CA CYS A 104 -22.96 -17.92 12.67
C CYS A 104 -23.62 -18.18 11.30
N GLY A 105 -22.96 -17.82 10.20
CA GLY A 105 -23.43 -18.01 8.83
C GLY A 105 -24.13 -16.80 8.21
N SER A 106 -24.55 -15.79 9.00
CA SER A 106 -25.19 -14.60 8.46
C SER A 106 -24.23 -13.70 7.68
N THR A 107 -24.72 -13.05 6.63
CA THR A 107 -23.93 -12.08 5.86
C THR A 107 -23.98 -10.71 6.53
N LEU A 108 -22.79 -10.14 6.74
CA LEU A 108 -22.55 -8.79 7.24
C LEU A 108 -22.12 -7.90 6.07
N ILE A 109 -22.56 -6.64 6.13
CA ILE A 109 -22.23 -5.62 5.13
C ILE A 109 -21.65 -4.41 5.84
N VAL A 110 -20.51 -3.94 5.36
CA VAL A 110 -19.90 -2.65 5.73
C VAL A 110 -19.89 -1.76 4.49
N ILE A 111 -20.51 -0.59 4.57
CA ILE A 111 -20.58 0.37 3.46
C ILE A 111 -19.69 1.56 3.80
N THR A 112 -18.69 1.81 2.96
CA THR A 112 -17.82 3.00 3.02
C THR A 112 -17.98 3.83 1.76
N GLU A 113 -17.43 5.04 1.77
CA GLU A 113 -17.30 5.84 0.56
C GLU A 113 -16.24 5.22 -0.39
N GLU A 114 -16.13 5.79 -1.59
CA GLU A 114 -15.10 5.42 -2.56
C GLU A 114 -13.70 5.61 -1.97
N ARG A 115 -12.95 4.51 -1.91
CA ARG A 115 -11.58 4.47 -1.38
C ARG A 115 -10.56 4.97 -2.39
N ARG A 116 -10.88 5.02 -3.68
CA ARG A 116 -9.99 5.55 -4.72
C ARG A 116 -9.72 7.03 -4.50
N ASP A 117 -8.49 7.42 -4.71
CA ASP A 117 -8.11 8.83 -4.80
C ASP A 117 -8.48 9.34 -6.21
N THR A 118 -9.56 10.11 -6.28
CA THR A 118 -10.10 10.70 -7.51
C THR A 118 -9.60 12.13 -7.75
N SER A 119 -8.65 12.62 -6.93
CA SER A 119 -7.98 13.90 -7.19
C SER A 119 -7.19 13.87 -8.49
N SER A 120 -6.79 15.05 -8.98
CA SER A 120 -5.88 15.17 -10.13
C SER A 120 -4.58 14.38 -9.91
N PHE A 121 -4.00 14.44 -8.71
CA PHE A 121 -2.79 13.69 -8.35
C PHE A 121 -3.02 12.17 -8.32
N GLY A 122 -4.15 11.73 -7.77
CA GLY A 122 -4.54 10.32 -7.77
C GLY A 122 -4.80 9.75 -9.17
N ASN A 123 -5.32 10.57 -10.09
CA ASN A 123 -5.46 10.23 -11.50
C ASN A 123 -4.10 10.20 -12.22
N ALA A 124 -3.26 11.22 -12.00
CA ALA A 124 -1.92 11.29 -12.58
C ALA A 124 -1.05 10.09 -12.19
N ARG A 125 -1.09 9.67 -10.91
CA ARG A 125 -0.35 8.48 -10.44
C ARG A 125 -0.80 7.19 -11.13
N ARG A 126 -2.09 7.08 -11.46
CA ARG A 126 -2.63 5.93 -12.21
C ARG A 126 -2.20 5.96 -13.67
N ALA A 127 -2.31 7.11 -14.33
CA ALA A 127 -1.82 7.28 -15.70
C ALA A 127 -0.32 6.97 -15.82
N LEU A 128 0.46 7.39 -14.82
CA LEU A 128 1.89 7.10 -14.73
C LEU A 128 2.19 5.61 -14.57
N PHE A 129 1.39 4.92 -13.75
CA PHE A 129 1.48 3.47 -13.62
C PHE A 129 1.21 2.76 -14.96
N ASP A 130 0.17 3.20 -15.67
CA ASP A 130 -0.21 2.64 -16.96
C ASP A 130 0.88 2.91 -18.02
N LEU A 131 1.48 4.11 -18.01
CA LEU A 131 2.62 4.45 -18.87
C LEU A 131 3.83 3.53 -18.62
N CYS A 132 4.22 3.32 -17.35
CA CYS A 132 5.29 2.39 -16.99
C CYS A 132 4.98 0.96 -17.45
N LEU A 133 3.72 0.54 -17.36
CA LEU A 133 3.30 -0.79 -17.78
C LEU A 133 3.44 -0.99 -19.28
N GLU A 134 3.01 -0.01 -20.08
CA GLU A 134 3.15 -0.08 -21.53
C GLU A 134 4.61 -0.03 -21.97
N LYS A 135 5.45 0.79 -21.33
CA LYS A 135 6.90 0.75 -21.54
C LYS A 135 7.48 -0.64 -21.26
N LEU A 136 7.20 -1.23 -20.10
CA LEU A 136 7.73 -2.55 -19.74
C LEU A 136 7.25 -3.66 -20.66
N LYS A 137 6.00 -3.60 -21.14
CA LYS A 137 5.48 -4.56 -22.13
C LYS A 137 6.27 -4.52 -23.44
N SER A 138 6.76 -3.34 -23.85
CA SER A 138 7.52 -3.21 -25.10
C SER A 138 8.92 -3.86 -25.05
N PHE A 139 9.48 -4.06 -23.85
CA PHE A 139 10.83 -4.61 -23.66
C PHE A 139 10.85 -5.99 -22.98
N SER A 140 9.73 -6.47 -22.44
CA SER A 140 9.67 -7.70 -21.64
C SER A 140 8.70 -8.73 -22.21
N LYS A 141 9.08 -10.01 -22.14
CA LYS A 141 8.21 -11.15 -22.45
C LYS A 141 7.43 -11.68 -21.23
N LYS A 142 7.60 -11.03 -20.08
CA LYS A 142 6.89 -11.40 -18.84
C LYS A 142 5.39 -11.15 -18.98
N ASP A 143 4.60 -11.92 -18.26
CA ASP A 143 3.16 -11.68 -18.24
C ASP A 143 2.82 -10.35 -17.54
N GLU A 144 1.66 -9.79 -17.88
CA GLU A 144 1.23 -8.48 -17.38
C GLU A 144 1.11 -8.43 -15.85
N SER A 145 0.78 -9.55 -15.19
CA SER A 145 0.66 -9.60 -13.72
C SER A 145 2.04 -9.48 -13.08
N GLU A 146 3.05 -10.14 -13.64
CA GLU A 146 4.44 -10.01 -13.18
C GLU A 146 4.95 -8.58 -13.37
N LEU A 147 4.71 -7.97 -14.54
CA LEU A 147 5.10 -6.58 -14.82
C LEU A 147 4.43 -5.59 -13.85
N LYS A 148 3.13 -5.75 -13.60
CA LYS A 148 2.41 -4.94 -12.60
C LYS A 148 3.01 -5.08 -11.21
N ASN A 149 3.46 -6.28 -10.82
CA ASN A 149 4.09 -6.48 -9.52
C ASN A 149 5.45 -5.80 -9.43
N ILE A 150 6.26 -5.83 -10.50
CA ILE A 150 7.53 -5.11 -10.58
C ILE A 150 7.30 -3.61 -10.38
N ILE A 151 6.37 -3.00 -11.15
CA ILE A 151 6.07 -1.56 -11.03
C ILE A 151 5.56 -1.22 -9.63
N ARG A 152 4.66 -2.03 -9.06
CA ARG A 152 4.16 -1.82 -7.69
C ARG A 152 5.28 -1.83 -6.65
N ASN A 153 6.25 -2.72 -6.80
CA ASN A 153 7.38 -2.79 -5.88
C ASN A 153 8.29 -1.57 -6.04
N ILE A 154 8.61 -1.17 -7.27
CA ILE A 154 9.38 0.06 -7.54
C ILE A 154 8.68 1.27 -6.92
N PHE A 155 7.40 1.48 -7.21
CA PHE A 155 6.63 2.61 -6.69
C PHE A 155 6.56 2.58 -5.17
N ARG A 156 6.31 1.41 -4.57
CA ARG A 156 6.28 1.25 -3.11
C ARG A 156 7.59 1.71 -2.49
N THR A 157 8.73 1.19 -2.97
CA THR A 157 10.01 1.50 -2.33
C THR A 157 10.42 2.95 -2.54
N VAL A 158 10.11 3.53 -3.70
CA VAL A 158 10.32 4.95 -3.99
C VAL A 158 9.53 5.83 -2.99
N ILE A 159 8.25 5.51 -2.76
CA ILE A 159 7.41 6.21 -1.79
C ILE A 159 7.98 6.05 -0.37
N GLU A 160 8.37 4.84 0.04
CA GLU A 160 8.95 4.58 1.37
C GLU A 160 10.25 5.38 1.60
N GLN A 161 11.13 5.47 0.60
CA GLN A 161 12.37 6.26 0.69
C GLN A 161 12.10 7.76 0.80
N SER A 162 11.11 8.27 0.06
CA SER A 162 10.73 9.69 0.13
C SER A 162 10.21 10.07 1.52
N GLN A 163 9.52 9.17 2.21
CA GLN A 163 8.99 9.38 3.55
C GLN A 163 10.07 9.28 4.64
N GLN A 164 11.04 8.37 4.49
CA GLN A 164 12.18 8.26 5.41
C GLN A 164 13.09 9.49 5.35
N ASN A 165 13.29 10.08 4.16
CA ASN A 165 14.08 11.29 4.01
C ASN A 165 13.39 12.54 4.63
N GLN A 166 12.06 12.58 4.67
CA GLN A 166 11.30 13.65 5.33
C GLN A 166 11.36 13.54 6.86
N ASN A 167 11.22 12.34 7.43
CA ASN A 167 11.30 12.13 8.88
C ASN A 167 12.71 12.39 9.44
N GLY A 168 13.77 12.13 8.66
CA GLY A 168 15.15 12.45 9.06
C GLY A 168 15.47 13.95 9.11
N LEU A 169 14.69 14.81 8.43
CA LEU A 169 14.85 16.26 8.47
C LEU A 169 14.15 16.90 9.68
N GLU A 170 13.09 16.28 10.20
CA GLU A 170 12.45 16.72 11.44
C GLU A 170 13.32 16.41 12.67
N ASP A 171 14.00 15.26 12.71
CA ASP A 171 14.93 14.92 13.80
C ASP A 171 16.19 15.80 13.87
N ILE A 172 16.58 16.45 12.77
CA ILE A 172 17.71 17.40 12.74
C ILE A 172 17.26 18.78 13.24
N LYS A 173 16.01 19.20 12.96
CA LYS A 173 15.48 20.49 13.43
C LYS A 173 15.29 20.59 14.94
N TYR A 174 15.24 19.46 15.66
CA TYR A 174 15.10 19.42 17.13
C TYR A 174 16.37 19.01 17.87
N ARG A 175 17.52 18.88 17.19
CA ARG A 175 18.82 18.62 17.83
C ARG A 175 19.69 19.86 18.04
N ASP A 176 19.34 20.98 17.40
CA ASP A 176 20.04 22.27 17.53
C ASP A 176 19.25 23.29 18.38
N LEU A 177 18.37 22.83 19.29
CA LEU A 177 17.70 23.64 20.31
C LEU A 177 18.08 23.18 21.72
#